data_AF-A0A6M0BY45-F1
#
_entry.id   AF-A0A6M0BY45-F1
#
_cell.length_a   1.000
_cell.length_b   1.000
_cell.length_c   1.000
_cell.angle_alpha   90.00
_cell.angle_beta   90.00
_cell.angle_gamma   90.00
#
_symmetry.space_group_name_H-M   'P 1'
#
loop_
_entity.id
_entity.type
_entity.pdbx_description
1 polymer ?
#
loop_
_entity_poly.entity_id
_entity_poly.type
_entity_poly.pdbx_seq_one_letter_code
_entity_poly.pdbx_strand_id
1 'polypeptide(L)'
;MAQLGVKHYRFSIAWPRIIPDGRGTVNEAGIDFYRRLVDCLHQHNITPHATLFHWDSPQTLEDLYRSWRSREMAKDFADYVTAVVSPLGDRITNWITINEI
;
A
#
# COMPACT_ATOMS: atom_id res chain seq x y z
N MET A 1 -5.09 -20.70 -1.15
CA MET A 1 -6.28 -19.82 -1.08
C MET A 1 -7.37 -20.28 -2.04
N ALA A 2 -7.11 -20.29 -3.36
CA ALA A 2 -8.10 -20.68 -4.35
C ALA A 2 -8.69 -22.10 -4.12
N GLN A 3 -7.84 -23.09 -3.83
CA GLN A 3 -8.29 -24.47 -3.51
C GLN A 3 -9.15 -24.56 -2.24
N LEU A 4 -9.05 -23.58 -1.33
CA LEU A 4 -9.88 -23.48 -0.12
C LEU A 4 -11.19 -22.72 -0.38
N GLY A 5 -11.46 -22.29 -1.62
CA GLY A 5 -12.66 -21.55 -1.99
C GLY A 5 -12.64 -20.06 -1.65
N VAL A 6 -11.50 -19.51 -1.19
CA VAL A 6 -11.36 -18.09 -0.85
C VAL A 6 -11.62 -17.21 -2.08
N LYS A 7 -12.47 -16.19 -1.92
CA LYS A 7 -12.85 -15.25 -3.01
C LYS A 7 -12.27 -13.85 -2.86
N HIS A 8 -11.87 -13.47 -1.66
CA HIS A 8 -11.33 -12.15 -1.37
C HIS A 8 -10.04 -12.29 -0.59
N TYR A 9 -9.06 -11.47 -0.91
CA TYR A 9 -7.81 -11.42 -0.16
C TYR A 9 -7.48 -9.98 0.21
N ARG A 10 -7.51 -9.70 1.51
CA ARG A 10 -7.08 -8.42 2.07
C ARG A 10 -5.60 -8.47 2.41
N PHE A 11 -4.83 -7.54 1.86
CA PHE A 11 -3.41 -7.36 2.16
C PHE A 11 -3.11 -5.88 2.43
N SER A 12 -1.92 -5.59 2.95
CA SER A 12 -1.41 -4.21 3.08
C SER A 12 -0.26 -3.95 2.10
N ILE A 13 -0.17 -2.71 1.67
CA ILE A 13 0.95 -2.19 0.88
C ILE A 13 1.88 -1.49 1.85
N ALA A 14 3.16 -1.88 1.84
CA ALA A 14 4.14 -1.35 2.76
C ALA A 14 4.67 -0.03 2.23
N TRP A 15 4.37 1.07 2.92
CA TRP A 15 4.85 2.39 2.56
C TRP A 15 6.38 2.44 2.33
N PRO A 16 7.25 1.96 3.25
CA PRO A 16 8.69 1.99 3.03
C PRO A 16 9.18 1.07 1.90
N ARG A 17 8.33 0.19 1.34
CA ARG A 17 8.67 -0.54 0.12
C ARG A 17 8.49 0.32 -1.12
N ILE A 18 7.50 1.22 -1.12
CA ILE A 18 7.15 2.08 -2.24
C ILE A 18 7.97 3.37 -2.22
N ILE A 19 8.09 4.00 -1.05
CA ILE A 19 8.90 5.21 -0.86
C ILE A 19 9.76 4.98 0.40
N PRO A 20 11.02 4.54 0.25
CA PRO A 20 11.85 4.07 1.37
C PRO A 20 11.97 5.04 2.54
N ASP A 21 12.19 6.32 2.24
CA ASP A 21 12.33 7.38 3.24
C ASP A 21 10.98 8.06 3.56
N GLY A 22 9.87 7.53 3.06
CA GLY A 22 8.53 8.08 3.19
C GLY A 22 8.23 9.29 2.28
N ARG A 23 9.27 9.96 1.79
CA ARG A 23 9.21 11.03 0.79
C ARG A 23 10.18 10.75 -0.36
N GLY A 24 9.91 11.35 -1.52
CA GLY A 24 10.86 11.36 -2.66
C GLY A 24 10.60 10.27 -3.68
N THR A 25 11.67 9.60 -4.12
CA THR A 25 11.63 8.71 -5.29
C THR A 25 10.86 7.43 -4.99
N VAL A 26 9.95 7.07 -5.91
CA VAL A 26 9.24 5.80 -5.90
C VAL A 26 10.20 4.67 -6.27
N ASN A 27 10.17 3.61 -5.48
CA ASN A 27 10.82 2.35 -5.78
C ASN A 27 9.92 1.52 -6.70
N GLU A 28 10.14 1.63 -8.01
CA GLU A 28 9.36 0.91 -9.04
C GLU A 28 9.34 -0.61 -8.83
N ALA A 29 10.44 -1.20 -8.34
CA ALA A 29 10.49 -2.63 -8.04
C ALA A 29 9.49 -3.03 -6.93
N GLY A 30 9.19 -2.10 -6.02
CA GLY A 30 8.14 -2.23 -5.00
C GLY A 30 6.74 -2.24 -5.62
N ILE A 31 6.44 -1.32 -6.54
CA ILE A 31 5.18 -1.28 -7.28
C ILE A 31 5.00 -2.56 -8.11
N ASP A 32 6.04 -2.99 -8.81
CA ASP A 32 6.01 -4.19 -9.65
C ASP A 32 5.75 -5.47 -8.84
N PHE A 33 6.22 -5.53 -7.59
CA PHE A 33 5.86 -6.62 -6.70
C PHE A 33 4.35 -6.69 -6.45
N TYR A 34 3.72 -5.56 -6.11
CA TYR A 34 2.27 -5.53 -5.87
C TYR A 34 1.47 -5.75 -7.16
N ARG A 35 1.95 -5.26 -8.31
CA ARG A 35 1.37 -5.56 -9.62
C ARG A 35 1.30 -7.08 -9.86
N ARG A 36 2.42 -7.78 -9.70
CA ARG A 36 2.49 -9.25 -9.86
C ARG A 36 1.59 -9.99 -8.85
N LEU A 37 1.55 -9.53 -7.60
CA LEU A 37 0.67 -10.10 -6.58
C LEU A 37 -0.80 -9.99 -7.02
N VAL A 38 -1.23 -8.80 -7.44
CA VAL A 38 -2.61 -8.54 -7.85
C VAL A 38 -2.97 -9.30 -9.12
N ASP A 39 -2.09 -9.32 -10.12
CA ASP A 39 -2.28 -10.10 -11.34
C ASP A 39 -2.45 -11.60 -11.03
N CYS A 40 -1.65 -12.14 -10.10
CA CYS A 40 -1.77 -13.53 -9.62
C CYS A 40 -3.12 -13.78 -8.91
N LEU A 41 -3.59 -12.86 -8.07
CA LEU A 41 -4.90 -12.99 -7.41
C LEU A 41 -6.04 -13.05 -8.45
N HIS A 42 -6.00 -12.17 -9.46
CA HIS A 42 -6.97 -12.16 -10.55
C HIS A 42 -6.94 -13.45 -11.37
N GLN A 43 -5.75 -13.97 -11.70
CA GLN A 43 -5.59 -15.26 -12.39
C GLN A 43 -6.25 -16.43 -11.63
N HIS A 44 -6.32 -16.32 -10.30
CA HIS A 44 -6.95 -17.30 -9.43
C HIS A 44 -8.39 -16.96 -9.02
N ASN A 45 -9.02 -15.96 -9.66
CA ASN A 45 -10.37 -15.48 -9.34
C ASN A 45 -10.54 -15.05 -7.87
N ILE A 46 -9.52 -14.39 -7.31
CA ILE A 46 -9.53 -13.81 -5.96
C ILE A 46 -9.52 -12.30 -6.10
N THR A 47 -10.56 -11.63 -5.58
CA THR A 47 -10.63 -10.16 -5.59
C THR A 47 -9.64 -9.57 -4.58
N PRO A 48 -8.74 -8.67 -5.00
CA PRO A 48 -7.81 -7.97 -4.12
C PRO A 48 -8.53 -6.88 -3.30
N HIS A 49 -8.17 -6.77 -2.03
CA HIS A 49 -8.53 -5.67 -1.12
C HIS A 49 -7.24 -5.10 -0.53
N ALA A 50 -6.87 -3.88 -0.90
CA ALA A 50 -5.59 -3.31 -0.51
C ALA A 50 -5.77 -2.28 0.62
N THR A 51 -5.03 -2.48 1.71
CA THR A 51 -4.89 -1.53 2.81
C THR A 51 -3.64 -0.69 2.58
N LEU A 52 -3.76 0.64 2.59
CA LEU A 52 -2.67 1.55 2.25
C LEU A 52 -1.72 1.78 3.43
N PHE A 53 -2.20 1.64 4.66
CA PHE A 53 -1.37 1.75 5.87
C PHE A 53 -1.74 0.71 6.92
N HIS A 54 -0.74 -0.01 7.44
CA HIS A 54 -0.93 -1.01 8.48
C HIS A 54 0.23 -0.97 9.50
N TRP A 55 0.34 0.17 10.19
CA TRP A 55 1.29 0.43 11.29
C TRP A 55 2.77 0.40 10.88
N ASP A 56 3.04 0.56 9.59
CA ASP A 56 4.35 0.46 8.96
C ASP A 56 4.85 1.82 8.45
N SER A 57 4.78 2.83 9.31
CA SER A 57 5.30 4.17 9.00
C SER A 57 6.79 4.09 8.66
N PRO A 58 7.26 4.77 7.59
CA PRO A 58 8.68 4.89 7.31
C PRO A 58 9.43 5.50 8.51
N GLN A 59 10.51 4.86 8.95
CA GLN A 59 11.29 5.29 10.12
C GLN A 59 11.78 6.73 9.99
N THR A 60 12.16 7.15 8.78
CA THR A 60 12.61 8.51 8.48
C THR A 60 11.55 9.56 8.87
N LEU A 61 10.26 9.27 8.72
CA LEU A 61 9.17 10.20 9.11
C LEU A 61 8.93 10.20 10.63
N GLU A 62 9.13 9.06 11.29
CA GLU A 62 9.12 8.98 12.75
C GLU A 62 10.26 9.81 13.36
N ASP A 63 11.46 9.71 12.81
CA ASP A 63 12.62 10.47 13.28
C ASP A 63 12.49 11.97 12.99
N LEU A 64 11.91 12.34 11.85
CA LEU A 64 11.77 13.73 11.41
C LEU A 64 10.73 14.51 12.23
N TYR A 65 9.54 13.94 12.42
CA TYR A 65 8.42 14.67 13.06
C TYR A 65 7.50 13.80 13.92
N ARG A 66 7.92 12.58 14.28
CA ARG A 66 7.11 11.60 15.05
C ARG A 66 5.86 11.11 14.31
N SER A 67 5.99 10.95 12.99
CA SER A 67 4.98 10.29 12.14
C SER A 67 3.57 10.87 12.37
N TRP A 68 2.58 10.03 12.67
CA TRP A 68 1.17 10.38 12.89
C TRP A 68 0.91 11.40 14.01
N ARG A 69 1.91 11.80 14.79
CA ARG A 69 1.80 12.87 15.80
C ARG A 69 1.93 14.27 15.20
N SER A 70 2.31 14.38 13.93
CA SER A 70 2.39 15.64 13.18
C SER A 70 1.31 15.74 12.12
N ARG A 71 0.85 16.97 11.84
CA ARG A 71 -0.05 17.25 10.71
C ARG A 71 0.61 17.04 9.35
N GLU A 72 1.95 17.09 9.28
CA GLU A 72 2.70 16.85 8.04
C GLU A 72 2.41 15.46 7.45
N MET A 73 2.13 14.48 8.32
CA MET A 73 1.85 13.10 7.92
C MET A 73 0.70 12.98 6.91
N ALA A 74 -0.31 13.86 7.00
CA ALA A 74 -1.44 13.84 6.07
C ALA A 74 -1.02 14.10 4.62
N LYS A 75 -0.04 15.00 4.41
CA LYS A 75 0.47 15.31 3.07
C LYS A 75 1.31 14.17 2.54
N ASP A 76 2.26 13.68 3.34
CA ASP A 76 3.15 12.60 2.92
C ASP A 76 2.37 11.30 2.64
N PHE A 77 1.35 11.03 3.45
CA PHE A 77 0.47 9.90 3.21
C PHE A 77 -0.31 10.06 1.91
N ALA A 78 -0.83 11.25 1.60
CA ALA A 78 -1.50 11.50 0.33
C ALA A 78 -0.57 11.29 -0.88
N ASP A 79 0.66 11.80 -0.83
CA ASP A 79 1.66 11.65 -1.89
C ASP A 79 2.01 10.15 -2.10
N TYR A 80 2.19 9.40 -1.02
CA TYR A 80 2.37 7.94 -1.06
C TYR A 80 1.16 7.21 -1.65
N VAL A 81 -0.05 7.55 -1.21
CA VAL A 81 -1.28 6.93 -1.73
C VAL A 81 -1.42 7.19 -3.23
N THR A 82 -1.11 8.40 -3.70
CA THR A 82 -1.08 8.70 -5.14
C THR A 82 -0.06 7.81 -5.87
N ALA A 83 1.16 7.67 -5.35
CA ALA A 83 2.18 6.81 -5.94
C ALA A 83 1.76 5.34 -6.04
N VAL A 84 0.90 4.85 -5.14
CA VAL A 84 0.37 3.48 -5.15
C VAL A 84 -0.85 3.32 -6.04
N VAL A 85 -1.83 4.21 -5.90
CA VAL A 85 -3.14 4.08 -6.57
C VAL A 85 -3.02 4.40 -8.06
N SER A 86 -2.18 5.35 -8.47
CA SER A 86 -1.99 5.68 -9.90
C SER A 86 -1.59 4.47 -10.76
N PRO A 87 -0.58 3.65 -10.41
CA PRO A 87 -0.18 2.49 -11.21
C PRO A 87 -1.00 1.21 -10.99
N LEU A 88 -1.80 1.11 -9.92
CA LEU A 88 -2.51 -0.11 -9.52
C LEU A 88 -4.05 0.03 -9.54
N GLY A 89 -4.58 1.23 -9.71
CA GLY A 89 -6.01 1.53 -9.64
C GLY A 89 -6.85 0.91 -10.76
N ASP A 90 -6.22 0.50 -11.87
CA ASP A 90 -6.87 -0.26 -12.94
C ASP A 90 -7.12 -1.73 -12.55
N ARG A 91 -6.41 -2.24 -11.53
CA ARG A 91 -6.49 -3.63 -11.06
C ARG A 91 -7.14 -3.79 -9.69
N ILE A 92 -7.05 -2.77 -8.83
CA ILE A 92 -7.60 -2.80 -7.47
C ILE A 92 -8.69 -1.74 -7.36
N THR A 93 -9.90 -2.18 -7.00
CA THR A 93 -11.05 -1.29 -6.77
C THR A 93 -11.47 -1.21 -5.31
N ASN A 94 -11.03 -2.15 -4.46
CA ASN A 94 -11.33 -2.17 -3.04
C ASN A 94 -10.13 -1.67 -2.23
N TRP A 95 -10.25 -0.45 -1.70
CA TRP A 95 -9.20 0.23 -0.96
C TRP A 95 -9.62 0.51 0.47
N ILE A 96 -8.66 0.37 1.39
CA ILE A 96 -8.78 0.72 2.80
C ILE A 96 -7.62 1.65 3.10
N THR A 97 -7.89 2.84 3.65
CA THR A 97 -6.82 3.81 3.90
C THR A 97 -5.94 3.37 5.06
N ILE A 98 -6.53 3.07 6.21
CA ILE A 98 -5.82 2.77 7.46
C ILE A 98 -6.47 1.56 8.12
N ASN A 99 -5.67 0.62 8.62
CA ASN A 99 -6.13 -0.45 9.51
C ASN A 99 -6.00 -0.02 10.98
N GLU A 100 -7.09 -0.17 11.75
CA GLU A 100 -7.16 -0.04 13.22
C GLU A 100 -6.44 1.18 13.79
N ILE A 101 -7.13 2.32 13.77
CA ILE A 101 -6.69 3.59 14.38
C ILE A 101 -7.24 3.76 15.80
#